data_AF-A0A7C2N564-F1
#
_entry.id   AF-A0A7C2N564-F1
#
_cell.length_a   1.000
_cell.length_b   1.000
_cell.length_c   1.000
_cell.angle_alpha   90.00
_cell.angle_beta   90.00
_cell.angle_gamma   90.00
#
_symmetry.space_group_name_H-M   'P 1'
#
loop_
_entity.id
_entity.type
_entity.pdbx_description
1 polymer ?
#
loop_
_entity_poly.entity_id
_entity_poly.type
_entity_poly.pdbx_seq_one_letter_code
_entity_poly.pdbx_strand_id
1 'polypeptide(L)'
;MDIEISLLEVFEKTLNKHYPGLQTNQITILLRENLRGKKFDRQDEILIEIILKDKANPLEESFLENLGDYINEIEGDVDRIDLLGSKEGQNKVSEIYISSLERLINYYYNLLFNSQFFTG
;
A
#
# COMPACT_ATOMS: atom_id res chain seq x y z
N MET A 1 -9.14 16.63 -2.98
CA MET A 1 -9.14 15.26 -3.55
C MET A 1 -9.28 14.34 -2.36
N ASP A 2 -10.15 13.35 -2.41
CA ASP A 2 -10.31 12.44 -1.27
C ASP A 2 -9.18 11.40 -1.30
N ILE A 3 -8.23 11.51 -0.36
CA ILE A 3 -7.04 10.68 -0.30
C ILE A 3 -7.42 9.19 -0.14
N GLU A 4 -8.51 8.90 0.58
CA GLU A 4 -9.03 7.53 0.70
C GLU A 4 -9.33 6.97 -0.69
N ILE A 5 -10.05 7.73 -1.52
CA ILE A 5 -10.42 7.30 -2.87
C ILE A 5 -9.18 7.10 -3.73
N SER A 6 -8.22 8.02 -3.68
CA SER A 6 -7.00 7.91 -4.49
C SER A 6 -6.13 6.70 -4.11
N LEU A 7 -6.02 6.39 -2.81
CA LEU A 7 -5.32 5.19 -2.34
C LEU A 7 -6.02 3.92 -2.81
N LEU A 8 -7.35 3.85 -2.69
CA LEU A 8 -8.13 2.70 -3.16
C LEU A 8 -7.98 2.51 -4.68
N GLU A 9 -7.99 3.58 -5.47
CA GLU A 9 -7.81 3.49 -6.92
C GLU A 9 -6.42 2.96 -7.31
N VAL A 10 -5.36 3.43 -6.65
CA VAL A 10 -4.00 2.91 -6.90
C VAL A 10 -3.94 1.43 -6.53
N PHE A 11 -4.45 1.08 -5.35
CA PHE A 11 -4.50 -0.30 -4.89
C PHE A 11 -5.20 -1.24 -5.87
N GLU A 12 -6.40 -0.88 -6.32
CA GLU A 12 -7.17 -1.68 -7.27
C GLU A 12 -6.47 -1.80 -8.62
N LYS A 13 -5.92 -0.69 -9.14
CA LYS A 13 -5.16 -0.71 -10.40
C LYS A 13 -3.94 -1.61 -10.29
N THR A 14 -3.21 -1.55 -9.20
CA THR A 14 -2.04 -2.42 -8.95
C THR A 14 -2.44 -3.89 -8.91
N LEU A 15 -3.46 -4.26 -8.12
CA LEU A 15 -3.88 -5.66 -8.04
C LEU A 15 -4.40 -6.19 -9.38
N ASN A 16 -5.25 -5.43 -10.08
CA ASN A 16 -5.81 -5.85 -11.37
C ASN A 16 -4.71 -6.02 -12.44
N LYS A 17 -3.64 -5.21 -12.38
CA LYS A 17 -2.51 -5.27 -13.31
C LYS A 17 -1.60 -6.48 -13.06
N HIS A 18 -1.29 -6.77 -11.80
CA HIS A 18 -0.27 -7.78 -11.45
C HIS A 18 -0.83 -9.14 -11.07
N TYR A 19 -2.09 -9.21 -10.64
CA TYR A 19 -2.78 -10.43 -10.24
C TYR A 19 -4.11 -10.57 -10.99
N PRO A 20 -4.09 -10.68 -12.33
CA PRO A 20 -5.31 -10.83 -13.11
C PRO A 20 -6.05 -12.10 -12.69
N GLY A 21 -7.35 -11.94 -12.36
CA GLY A 21 -8.19 -13.04 -11.87
C GLY A 21 -8.44 -13.03 -10.35
N LEU A 22 -7.68 -12.24 -9.59
CA LEU A 22 -7.96 -12.00 -8.17
C LEU A 22 -9.26 -11.20 -8.01
N GLN A 23 -10.18 -11.68 -7.17
CA GLN A 23 -11.41 -10.97 -6.83
C GLN A 23 -11.12 -9.86 -5.83
N THR A 24 -10.85 -8.65 -6.31
CA THR A 24 -10.36 -7.53 -5.50
C THR A 24 -11.41 -6.87 -4.61
N ASN A 25 -12.71 -7.03 -4.90
CA ASN A 25 -13.79 -6.34 -4.19
C ASN A 25 -13.72 -6.47 -2.66
N GLN A 26 -13.50 -7.69 -2.15
CA GLN A 26 -13.43 -7.93 -0.69
C GLN A 26 -12.19 -7.29 -0.08
N ILE A 27 -11.06 -7.34 -0.79
CA ILE A 27 -9.80 -6.74 -0.34
C ILE A 27 -9.91 -5.20 -0.32
N THR A 28 -10.55 -4.60 -1.33
CA THR A 28 -10.82 -3.16 -1.35
C THR A 28 -11.70 -2.74 -0.18
N ILE A 29 -12.74 -3.52 0.16
CA ILE A 29 -13.61 -3.21 1.31
C ILE A 29 -12.79 -3.23 2.61
N LEU A 30 -11.97 -4.26 2.81
CA LEU A 30 -11.07 -4.37 3.97
C LEU A 30 -10.10 -3.18 4.04
N LEU A 31 -9.47 -2.83 2.91
CA LEU A 31 -8.57 -1.69 2.85
C LEU A 31 -9.28 -0.38 3.17
N ARG A 32 -10.50 -0.17 2.67
CA ARG A 32 -11.31 1.01 2.96
C ARG A 32 -11.60 1.13 4.46
N GLU A 33 -12.01 0.04 5.10
CA GLU A 33 -12.26 0.01 6.54
C GLU A 33 -10.98 0.31 7.34
N ASN A 34 -9.86 -0.28 6.93
CA ASN A 34 -8.56 -0.02 7.55
C ASN A 34 -8.10 1.44 7.39
N LEU A 35 -8.25 2.02 6.21
CA LEU A 35 -7.92 3.42 5.94
C LEU A 35 -8.77 4.38 6.78
N ARG A 36 -10.07 4.12 6.94
CA ARG A 36 -10.95 4.93 7.81
C ARG A 36 -10.61 4.82 9.29
N GLY A 37 -10.05 3.69 9.70
CA GLY A 37 -9.53 3.49 11.04
C GLY A 37 -8.24 4.27 11.31
N LYS A 38 -7.50 4.68 10.27
CA LYS A 38 -6.29 5.50 10.39
C LYS A 38 -6.66 6.96 10.59
N LYS A 39 -5.96 7.60 11.53
CA LYS A 39 -6.06 9.05 11.77
C LYS A 39 -4.87 9.74 11.11
N PHE A 40 -4.89 9.82 9.78
CA PHE A 40 -3.90 10.62 9.06
C PHE A 40 -4.05 12.08 9.47
N ASP A 41 -2.96 12.68 9.95
CA ASP A 41 -2.96 14.11 10.21
C ASP A 41 -2.71 14.90 8.91
N ARG A 42 -2.75 16.23 9.00
CA ARG A 42 -2.57 17.09 7.82
C ARG A 42 -1.20 16.93 7.15
N GLN A 43 -0.15 16.61 7.90
CA GLN A 43 1.18 16.40 7.34
C GLN A 43 1.23 15.05 6.62
N ASP A 44 0.63 14.01 7.20
CA ASP A 44 0.47 12.71 6.55
C ASP A 44 -0.27 12.85 5.21
N GLU A 45 -1.39 13.59 5.20
CA GLU A 45 -2.17 13.83 3.98
C GLU A 45 -1.33 14.47 2.86
N ILE A 46 -0.51 15.47 3.19
CA ILE A 46 0.38 16.13 2.23
C ILE A 46 1.43 15.15 1.71
N LEU A 47 2.02 14.33 2.57
CA LEU A 47 3.00 13.32 2.17
C LEU A 47 2.38 12.25 1.28
N ILE A 48 1.17 11.80 1.60
CA ILE A 48 0.42 10.85 0.77
C ILE A 48 0.16 11.46 -0.62
N GLU A 49 -0.24 12.74 -0.70
CA GLU A 49 -0.40 13.41 -2.00
C GLU A 49 0.90 13.47 -2.80
N ILE A 50 2.05 13.69 -2.15
CA ILE A 50 3.36 13.68 -2.80
C ILE A 50 3.68 12.28 -3.33
N ILE A 51 3.50 11.25 -2.48
CA ILE A 51 3.72 9.84 -2.82
C ILE A 51 2.86 9.43 -4.03
N LEU A 52 1.59 9.83 -4.06
CA LEU A 52 0.65 9.49 -5.13
C LEU A 52 0.94 10.22 -6.46
N LYS A 53 1.58 11.39 -6.41
CA LYS A 53 1.96 12.18 -7.60
C LYS A 53 3.34 11.84 -8.13
N ASP A 54 4.13 11.08 -7.38
CA ASP A 54 5.47 10.69 -7.77
C ASP A 54 5.44 9.73 -8.97
N LYS A 55 6.14 10.10 -10.04
CA LYS A 55 6.20 9.31 -11.29
C LYS A 55 6.88 7.96 -11.11
N ALA A 56 7.69 7.80 -10.08
CA ALA A 56 8.31 6.52 -9.73
C ALA A 56 7.29 5.52 -9.15
N ASN A 57 6.08 5.98 -8.75
CA ASN A 57 5.07 5.15 -8.09
C ASN A 57 5.60 4.35 -6.89
N PRO A 58 6.29 4.99 -5.93
CA PRO A 58 6.99 4.28 -4.84
C PRO A 58 6.05 3.44 -3.96
N LEU A 59 4.76 3.81 -3.89
CA LEU A 59 3.74 3.04 -3.18
C LEU A 59 3.41 1.71 -3.88
N GLU A 60 3.29 1.70 -5.22
CA GLU A 60 3.08 0.46 -5.98
C GLU A 60 4.30 -0.45 -5.83
N GLU A 61 5.50 0.10 -5.97
CA GLU A 61 6.75 -0.67 -5.88
C GLU A 61 6.92 -1.30 -4.49
N SER A 62 6.83 -0.49 -3.43
CA SER A 62 6.98 -0.98 -2.05
C SER A 62 5.90 -2.01 -1.69
N PHE A 63 4.66 -1.78 -2.14
CA PHE A 63 3.58 -2.73 -1.92
C PHE A 63 3.85 -4.09 -2.59
N LEU A 64 4.24 -4.08 -3.88
CA LEU A 64 4.48 -5.31 -4.63
C LEU A 64 5.69 -6.08 -4.12
N GLU A 65 6.74 -5.39 -3.69
CA GLU A 65 7.91 -6.00 -3.06
C GLU A 65 7.51 -6.76 -1.79
N ASN A 66 6.87 -6.08 -0.83
CA ASN A 66 6.45 -6.71 0.42
C ASN A 66 5.39 -7.81 0.20
N LEU A 67 4.53 -7.66 -0.81
CA LEU A 67 3.55 -8.69 -1.18
C LEU A 67 4.24 -9.92 -1.79
N GLY A 68 5.26 -9.70 -2.62
CA GLY A 68 6.11 -10.76 -3.17
C GLY A 68 6.82 -11.54 -2.08
N ASP A 69 7.38 -10.84 -1.08
CA ASP A 69 8.01 -11.47 0.09
C ASP A 69 7.02 -12.37 0.83
N TYR A 70 5.82 -11.86 1.13
CA TYR A 70 4.75 -12.66 1.76
C TYR A 70 4.41 -13.93 0.96
N ILE A 71 4.29 -13.82 -0.36
CA ILE A 71 4.00 -14.98 -1.23
C ILE A 71 5.16 -15.98 -1.20
N ASN A 72 6.40 -15.51 -1.19
CA ASN A 72 7.60 -16.37 -1.21
C ASN A 72 7.88 -17.04 0.14
N GLU A 73 7.41 -16.46 1.25
CA GLU A 73 7.53 -17.03 2.59
C GLU A 73 6.62 -18.24 2.81
N ILE A 74 5.57 -18.40 2.00
CA ILE A 74 4.64 -19.50 2.13
C ILE A 74 5.22 -20.76 1.48
N GLU A 75 5.47 -21.77 2.30
CA GLU A 75 5.96 -23.07 1.84
C GLU A 75 4.87 -23.84 1.08
N GLY A 76 5.24 -24.36 -0.10
CA GLY A 76 4.39 -25.23 -0.92
C GLY A 76 4.05 -24.65 -2.28
N ASP A 77 3.46 -25.48 -3.15
CA ASP A 77 3.03 -25.09 -4.50
C ASP A 77 1.57 -24.59 -4.45
N VAL A 78 1.34 -23.54 -3.64
CA VAL A 78 0.03 -22.90 -3.53
C VAL A 78 -0.10 -21.89 -4.65
N ASP A 79 -1.19 -21.97 -5.42
CA ASP A 79 -1.48 -20.97 -6.44
C ASP A 79 -1.62 -19.58 -5.80
N ARG A 80 -0.95 -18.58 -6.41
CA ARG A 80 -0.88 -17.23 -5.85
C ARG A 80 -2.25 -16.57 -5.80
N ILE A 81 -3.11 -16.80 -6.78
CA ILE A 81 -4.45 -16.22 -6.80
C ILE A 81 -5.32 -16.85 -5.72
N ASP A 82 -5.23 -18.16 -5.53
CA ASP A 82 -5.93 -18.86 -4.45
C ASP A 82 -5.44 -18.39 -3.07
N LEU A 83 -4.13 -18.23 -2.90
CA LEU A 83 -3.52 -17.70 -1.68
C LEU A 83 -4.07 -16.31 -1.35
N LEU A 84 -3.95 -15.37 -2.29
CA LEU A 84 -4.38 -13.99 -2.11
C LEU A 84 -5.91 -13.85 -2.01
N GLY A 85 -6.64 -14.77 -2.64
CA GLY A 85 -8.10 -14.85 -2.61
C GLY A 85 -8.66 -15.44 -1.31
N SER A 86 -7.87 -16.18 -0.55
CA SER A 86 -8.25 -16.69 0.77
C SER A 86 -8.51 -15.56 1.76
N LYS A 87 -9.37 -15.78 2.77
CA LYS A 87 -9.68 -14.76 3.80
C LYS A 87 -8.41 -14.23 4.50
N GLU A 88 -7.45 -15.11 4.77
CA GLU A 88 -6.17 -14.73 5.37
C GLU A 88 -5.32 -13.91 4.42
N GLY A 89 -5.18 -14.35 3.16
CA GLY A 89 -4.48 -13.60 2.12
C GLY A 89 -5.07 -12.22 1.88
N GLN A 90 -6.40 -12.10 1.80
CA GLN A 90 -7.07 -10.82 1.62
C GLN A 90 -6.77 -9.83 2.75
N ASN A 91 -6.83 -10.29 4.02
CA ASN A 91 -6.43 -9.46 5.16
C ASN A 91 -4.96 -9.03 5.05
N LYS A 92 -4.09 -9.99 4.71
CA LYS A 92 -2.66 -9.73 4.63
C LYS A 92 -2.29 -8.74 3.53
N VAL A 93 -2.92 -8.84 2.37
CA VAL A 93 -2.75 -7.89 1.26
C VAL A 93 -3.10 -6.47 1.71
N SER A 94 -4.22 -6.29 2.42
CA SER A 94 -4.61 -5.00 2.97
C SER A 94 -3.59 -4.48 3.99
N GLU A 95 -3.15 -5.33 4.92
CA GLU A 95 -2.14 -4.98 5.93
C GLU A 95 -0.80 -4.56 5.30
N ILE A 96 -0.35 -5.27 4.26
CA ILE A 96 0.89 -4.99 3.54
C ILE A 96 0.80 -3.64 2.84
N TYR A 97 -0.33 -3.33 2.20
CA TYR A 97 -0.53 -2.04 1.54
C TYR A 97 -0.45 -0.87 2.54
N ILE A 98 -1.15 -0.99 3.68
CA ILE A 98 -1.10 0.01 4.75
C ILE A 98 0.32 0.16 5.31
N SER A 99 1.00 -0.96 5.57
CA SER A 99 2.37 -0.95 6.09
C SER A 99 3.35 -0.27 5.12
N SER A 100 3.16 -0.50 3.81
CA SER A 100 3.98 0.12 2.77
C SER A 100 3.76 1.63 2.72
N LEU A 101 2.51 2.08 2.83
CA LEU A 101 2.16 3.50 2.92
C LEU A 101 2.80 4.17 4.14
N GLU A 102 2.70 3.56 5.32
CA GLU A 102 3.27 4.10 6.56
C GLU A 102 4.80 4.17 6.52
N ARG A 103 5.47 3.16 5.96
CA ARG A 103 6.93 3.20 5.75
C ARG A 103 7.33 4.35 4.85
N LEU A 104 6.59 4.61 3.77
CA LEU A 104 6.85 5.72 2.86
C LEU A 104 6.61 7.07 3.54
N ILE A 105 5.50 7.24 4.25
CA ILE A 105 5.24 8.45 5.04
C ILE A 105 6.41 8.73 5.99
N ASN A 106 6.85 7.73 6.76
CA ASN A 106 8.01 7.85 7.65
C ASN A 106 9.31 8.18 6.91
N TYR A 107 9.55 7.58 5.76
CA TYR A 107 10.71 7.87 4.92
C TYR A 107 10.73 9.33 4.45
N TYR A 108 9.61 9.84 3.92
CA TYR A 108 9.53 11.23 3.48
C TYR A 108 9.58 12.22 4.65
N TYR A 109 9.01 11.89 5.81
CA TYR A 109 9.22 12.68 7.03
C TYR A 109 10.72 12.81 7.34
N ASN A 110 11.43 11.69 7.40
CA ASN A 110 12.86 11.69 7.71
C ASN A 110 13.68 12.47 6.66
N LEU A 111 13.33 12.37 5.38
CA LEU A 111 13.98 13.18 4.34
C LEU A 111 13.76 14.67 4.55
N LEU A 112 12.52 15.10 4.82
CA LEU A 112 12.19 16.50 5.08
C LEU A 112 12.89 17.02 6.33
N PHE A 113 12.85 16.27 7.45
CA PHE A 113 13.59 16.63 8.66
C PHE A 113 15.09 16.74 8.40
N ASN A 114 15.71 15.75 7.75
CA ASN A 114 17.14 15.78 7.47
C ASN A 114 17.51 16.95 6.54
N SER A 115 16.69 17.27 5.53
CA SER A 115 16.94 18.42 4.65
C SER A 115 16.94 19.78 5.38
N GLN A 116 16.17 19.91 6.47
CA GLN A 116 16.16 21.12 7.30
C GLN A 116 17.44 21.27 8.15
N PHE A 117 18.15 20.18 8.46
CA PHE A 117 19.40 20.24 9.22
C PHE A 117 20.66 20.40 8.36
N PHE A 118 20.62 20.00 7.08
CA PHE A 118 21.75 20.15 6.14
C PHE A 118 21.77 21.48 5.37
N THR A 119 20.84 22.40 5.66
CA THR A 119 20.82 23.77 5.10
C THR A 119 21.23 24.86 6.10
N GLY A 120 21.86 24.48 7.22
CA GLY A 120 22.41 25.40 8.23
C GLY A 120 23.87 25.78 7.99
#